data_AF-A0A937HVU0-F1
#
_entry.id   AF-A0A937HVU0-F1
#
_cell.length_a   1.000
_cell.length_b   1.000
_cell.length_c   1.000
_cell.angle_alpha   90.00
_cell.angle_beta   90.00
_cell.angle_gamma   90.00
#
_symmetry.space_group_name_H-M   'P 1'
#
loop_
_entity.id
_entity.type
_entity.pdbx_description
1 polymer ?
#
loop_
_entity_poly.entity_id
_entity_poly.type
_entity_poly.pdbx_seq_one_letter_code
_entity_poly.pdbx_strand_id
1 'polypeptide(L)' 'MSKEENKVNRRDFLFTASYTIGAVGLGAVVWPLVHQMNPDRAQQALATTEVDISQVQPGNSITVLWRGKPIFLKR' A
#
# COMPACT_ATOMS: atom_id res chain seq x y z
N MET A 1 -14.60 29.63 -40.64
CA MET A 1 -14.36 28.50 -39.70
C MET A 1 -13.70 27.37 -40.48
N SER A 2 -12.44 27.56 -40.89
CA SER A 2 -11.70 26.56 -41.66
C SER A 2 -11.23 25.45 -40.72
N LYS A 3 -11.72 24.24 -40.98
CA LYS A 3 -11.33 23.01 -40.29
C LYS A 3 -9.86 22.76 -40.62
N GLU A 4 -8.96 22.99 -39.66
CA GLU A 4 -7.58 22.53 -39.80
C GLU A 4 -7.60 21.00 -39.87
N GLU A 5 -7.31 20.48 -41.04
CA GLU A 5 -7.07 19.06 -41.21
C GLU A 5 -5.83 18.70 -40.40
N ASN A 6 -6.04 17.96 -39.32
CA ASN A 6 -4.99 17.47 -38.42
C ASN A 6 -4.09 16.49 -39.19
N LYS A 7 -3.11 17.03 -39.92
CA LYS A 7 -2.09 16.22 -40.57
C LYS A 7 -1.17 15.72 -39.47
N VAL A 8 -1.46 14.53 -38.94
CA VAL A 8 -0.68 13.89 -37.88
C VAL A 8 0.79 13.86 -38.32
N ASN A 9 1.60 14.71 -37.70
CA ASN A 9 3.02 14.76 -37.98
C ASN A 9 3.63 13.50 -37.37
N ARG A 10 4.05 12.55 -38.22
CA ARG A 10 4.59 11.25 -37.78
C ARG A 10 5.73 11.41 -36.77
N ARG A 11 6.53 12.47 -36.91
CA ARG A 11 7.61 12.78 -35.97
C ARG A 11 7.07 13.16 -34.60
N ASP A 12 6.07 14.03 -34.56
CA ASP A 12 5.48 14.47 -33.30
C ASP A 12 4.74 13.31 -32.62
N PHE A 13 4.09 12.43 -33.39
CA PHE A 13 3.54 11.17 -32.87
C PHE A 13 4.63 10.28 -32.24
N LEU A 14 5.76 10.07 -32.94
CA LEU A 14 6.87 9.28 -32.41
C LEU A 14 7.45 9.91 -31.14
N PHE A 15 7.64 11.24 -31.11
CA PHE A 15 8.09 11.94 -29.91
C PHE A 15 7.11 11.74 -28.75
N THR A 16 5.82 12.01 -28.94
CA THR A 16 4.81 11.83 -27.89
C THR A 16 4.79 10.39 -27.40
N ALA A 17 4.77 9.41 -28.30
CA ALA A 17 4.77 7.99 -27.95
C ALA A 17 6.01 7.60 -27.13
N SER A 18 7.21 8.02 -27.55
CA SER A 18 8.45 7.76 -26.82
C SER A 18 8.45 8.38 -25.42
N TYR A 19 7.99 9.63 -25.28
CA TYR A 19 7.86 10.27 -23.97
C TYR A 19 6.83 9.57 -23.08
N THR A 20 5.69 9.17 -23.62
CA THR A 20 4.65 8.45 -22.86
C THR A 20 5.20 7.13 -22.32
N ILE A 21 5.86 6.34 -23.17
CA ILE A 21 6.46 5.06 -22.75
C ILE A 21 7.55 5.31 -21.69
N GLY A 22 8.39 6.32 -21.89
CA GLY A 22 9.42 6.70 -20.92
C GLY A 22 8.83 7.08 -19.56
N ALA A 23 7.77 7.90 -19.53
CA ALA A 23 7.10 8.31 -18.30
C ALA A 23 6.45 7.13 -17.56
N VAL A 24 5.78 6.23 -18.29
CA VAL A 24 5.19 5.02 -17.72
C VAL A 24 6.27 4.09 -17.15
N GLY A 25 7.38 3.92 -17.87
CA GLY A 25 8.52 3.12 -17.41
C GLY A 25 9.13 3.66 -16.12
N LEU A 26 9.32 4.99 -16.03
CA LEU A 26 9.79 5.64 -14.80
C LEU A 26 8.80 5.44 -13.65
N GLY A 27 7.50 5.63 -13.89
CA GLY A 27 6.47 5.38 -12.88
C GLY A 27 6.47 3.93 -12.38
N ALA A 28 6.64 2.97 -13.28
CA ALA A 28 6.68 1.55 -12.96
C ALA A 28 7.91 1.16 -12.10
N VAL A 29 9.02 1.90 -12.20
CA VAL A 29 10.22 1.68 -11.37
C VAL A 29 10.12 2.43 -10.05
N VAL A 30 9.62 3.67 -10.05
CA VAL A 30 9.51 4.49 -8.83
C VAL A 30 8.43 3.95 -7.89
N TRP A 31 7.31 3.47 -8.43
CA TRP A 31 6.21 2.94 -7.62
C TRP A 31 6.61 1.83 -6.64
N PRO A 32 7.26 0.72 -7.06
CA PRO A 32 7.65 -0.34 -6.13
C PRO A 32 8.67 0.14 -5.08
N LEU A 33 9.54 1.10 -5.40
CA LEU A 33 10.49 1.68 -4.45
C LEU A 33 9.80 2.47 -3.34
N VAL A 34 8.65 3.09 -3.62
CA VAL A 34 7.81 3.72 -2.60
C VAL A 34 6.97 2.67 -1.88
N HIS A 35 6.39 1.73 -2.65
CA HIS A 35 5.49 0.71 -2.12
C HIS A 35 6.18 -0.24 -1.14
N GLN A 36 7.47 -0.51 -1.28
CA GLN A 36 8.24 -1.35 -0.34
C GLN A 36 8.33 -0.76 1.08
N MET A 37 8.04 0.53 1.26
CA MET A 37 7.98 1.14 2.59
C MET A 37 6.66 0.86 3.32
N ASN A 38 5.68 0.24 2.64
CA ASN A 38 4.43 -0.18 3.27
C ASN A 38 4.63 -1.43 4.15
N PRO A 39 3.75 -1.67 5.13
CA PRO A 39 3.88 -2.80 6.04
C PRO A 39 3.87 -4.15 5.31
N ASP A 40 4.89 -4.97 5.58
CA ASP A 40 5.05 -6.30 5.02
C ASP A 40 3.92 -7.26 5.44
N ARG A 41 3.73 -8.33 4.66
CA ARG A 41 2.70 -9.36 4.92
C ARG A 41 2.78 -9.97 6.32
N ALA A 42 3.98 -10.09 6.89
CA ALA A 42 4.18 -10.56 8.26
C ALA A 42 3.55 -9.61 9.29
N GLN A 43 3.65 -8.28 9.08
CA GLN A 43 3.01 -7.28 9.92
C GLN A 43 1.48 -7.33 9.80
N GLN A 44 0.97 -7.63 8.60
CA GLN A 44 -0.47 -7.75 8.34
C GLN A 44 -1.05 -9.03 8.99
N ALA A 45 -0.28 -10.12 9.03
CA ALA A 45 -0.68 -11.37 9.68
C ALA A 45 -0.86 -11.24 11.20
N LEU A 46 -0.21 -10.26 11.85
CA LEU A 46 -0.42 -9.93 13.27
C LEU A 46 -1.77 -9.25 13.56
N ALA A 47 -2.72 -9.27 12.62
CA ALA A 47 -4.05 -8.68 12.81
C ALA A 47 -4.89 -9.41 13.86
N THR A 48 -4.77 -10.74 13.96
CA THR A 48 -5.56 -11.55 14.90
C THR A 48 -4.63 -12.33 15.81
N THR A 49 -4.88 -12.28 17.12
CA THR A 49 -4.17 -13.07 18.13
C THR A 49 -5.21 -13.69 19.05
N GLU A 50 -5.13 -15.00 19.24
CA GLU A 50 -5.96 -15.72 20.20
C GLU A 50 -5.31 -15.64 21.58
N VAL A 51 -6.10 -15.26 22.59
CA VAL A 51 -5.65 -15.18 23.98
C VAL A 51 -6.57 -16.05 24.80
N ASP A 52 -6.02 -17.08 25.47
CA ASP A 52 -6.78 -17.88 26.41
C ASP A 52 -7.07 -17.07 27.68
N ILE A 53 -8.36 -16.95 28.02
CA ILE A 53 -8.87 -16.22 29.18
C ILE A 53 -9.40 -17.16 30.27
N SER A 54 -9.23 -18.49 30.11
CA SER A 54 -9.76 -19.51 31.03
C SER A 54 -9.30 -19.32 32.48
N GLN A 55 -8.06 -18.86 32.68
CA GLN A 55 -7.43 -18.68 33.99
C GLN A 55 -7.64 -17.28 34.61
N VAL A 56 -8.35 -16.37 33.92
CA VAL A 56 -8.55 -15.00 34.41
C VAL A 56 -9.68 -14.98 35.45
N GLN A 57 -9.34 -14.67 36.70
CA GLN A 57 -10.29 -14.55 37.80
C GLN A 57 -11.04 -13.20 37.73
N PRO A 58 -12.31 -13.12 38.17
CA PRO A 58 -13.05 -11.86 38.23
C PRO A 58 -12.34 -10.81 39.08
N GLY A 59 -12.19 -9.59 38.56
CA GLY A 59 -11.47 -8.51 39.23
C GLY A 59 -9.96 -8.44 38.92
N ASN A 60 -9.38 -9.46 38.28
CA ASN A 60 -8.01 -9.41 37.78
C ASN A 60 -7.97 -8.87 36.34
N SER A 61 -6.89 -8.16 36.00
CA SER A 61 -6.62 -7.68 34.65
C SER A 61 -5.33 -8.29 34.12
N ILE A 62 -5.36 -8.80 32.90
CA ILE A 62 -4.15 -9.23 32.18
C ILE A 62 -3.81 -8.23 31.08
N THR A 63 -2.51 -7.98 30.90
CA THR A 63 -2.01 -7.10 29.84
C THR A 63 -1.40 -7.97 28.75
N VAL A 64 -1.95 -7.87 27.54
CA VAL A 64 -1.45 -8.59 26.36
C VAL A 64 -1.01 -7.57 25.32
N LEU A 65 0.10 -7.85 24.64
CA LEU A 65 0.58 -7.02 23.55
C LEU A 65 -0.16 -7.38 22.26
N TRP A 66 -0.81 -6.39 21.65
CA TRP A 66 -1.42 -6.51 20.32
C TRP A 66 -0.93 -5.38 19.42
N ARG A 67 -0.34 -5.74 18.28
CA ARG A 67 0.22 -4.79 17.31
C ARG A 67 1.16 -3.74 17.94
N GLY A 68 1.97 -4.16 18.91
CA GLY A 68 2.91 -3.30 19.63
C GLY A 68 2.27 -2.35 20.67
N LYS A 69 0.97 -2.46 20.91
CA LYS A 69 0.25 -1.69 21.94
C LYS A 69 -0.25 -2.64 23.05
N PRO A 70 -0.21 -2.22 24.32
CA PRO A 70 -0.80 -3.00 25.41
C PRO A 70 -2.34 -2.93 25.32
N ILE A 71 -2.99 -4.09 25.37
CA ILE A 71 -4.44 -4.24 25.57
C ILE A 71 -4.67 -4.85 26.96
N PHE A 72 -5.62 -4.28 27.69
CA PHE A 72 -6.04 -4.77 28.99
C PHE A 72 -7.31 -5.60 28.84
N LEU A 73 -7.24 -6.87 29.24
CA LEU A 73 -8.40 -7.76 29.31
C LEU A 73 -8.81 -7.85 30.77
N LYS A 74 -10.06 -7.50 31.05
CA LYS A 74 -10.66 -7.52 32.38
C LYS A 74 -11.89 -8.41 32.37
N ARG A 75 -12.02 -9.26 33.40
CA ARG A 75 -13.19 -10.11 33.63
C ARG A 75 -14.09 -9.51 34.71
#